data_AF-A0A3G9D0D7-F1
#
_entry.id   AF-A0A3G9D0D7-F1
#
_cell.length_a   1.000
_cell.length_b   1.000
_cell.length_c   1.000
_cell.angle_alpha   90.00
_cell.angle_beta   90.00
_cell.angle_gamma   90.00
#
_symmetry.space_group_name_H-M   'P 1'
#
loop_
_entity.id
_entity.type
_entity.pdbx_description
1 polymer ?
#
loop_
_entity_poly.entity_id
_entity_poly.type
_entity_poly.pdbx_seq_one_letter_code
_entity_poly.pdbx_strand_id
1 'polypeptide(L)'
;MPRETDKKMMEILRILAEHDKILGAKTIAEELKKKGYNLGERAVRYHMRILDEKGFTKRIGYSGRKITKKGLKEMERGLVYDQVDFIFSKFEEMMHYTSLNPETGEGKIVVNTSTIPPEAFPIIEEAFKKGLCVSPHIKLEKTDQDYNIITVCGTTIDGLLLKEGIPILPTFAGLVEIEDYTPKRFTELIAYKKTSMMPLEAFTAGEMTSVLDVIKEGNGKIPANFRLIPETGVERALKLFNKLQRIKIGGILKIGGSGENVLGIPVEDSMVGIAIIGGITPICAAQEAGYKTDIKMAENLIEFNKLNLVAPSKTLLKEPKSSDKERVRFLLAKAWNLIQKVDFEPDKMRGKIIANISILKRKNLDTAIKIIKEICEKKPEYSPLPYFKIIDLNENEVGIATICSLTIDGILINHGIMSTPTYSGLLEIKGDMRRFVELTAYNGSSLDPHQIYISKDMTKVHDSLKGSGRILASLREIPYIAREETLEVIEKLQETGFNILKTGKTNEILYNAKVKRYKAGIIISGGLNPIAAVKEKGLDIKIKAVESLMDINKFLSINEI
;
A
#
# COMPACT_ATOMS: atom_id res chain seq x y z
N MET A 1 21.62 -0.70 -14.88
CA MET A 1 20.50 0.22 -15.19
C MET A 1 19.45 -0.58 -15.96
N PRO A 2 18.14 -0.50 -15.65
CA PRO A 2 17.13 -0.76 -16.68
C PRO A 2 17.55 0.11 -17.85
N ARG A 3 17.65 -0.46 -19.04
CA ARG A 3 18.09 0.33 -20.19
C ARG A 3 17.06 1.44 -20.37
N GLU A 4 17.47 2.64 -20.79
CA GLU A 4 16.55 3.74 -21.09
C GLU A 4 15.38 3.29 -22.01
N THR A 5 15.66 2.29 -22.85
CA THR A 5 14.72 1.48 -23.65
C THR A 5 13.56 0.88 -22.84
N ASP A 6 13.80 0.37 -21.62
CA ASP A 6 12.78 -0.28 -20.77
C ASP A 6 11.77 0.75 -20.23
N LYS A 7 12.22 1.95 -19.87
CA LYS A 7 11.33 3.06 -19.46
C LYS A 7 10.43 3.51 -20.61
N LYS A 8 11.02 3.68 -21.80
CA LYS A 8 10.28 4.06 -23.02
C LYS A 8 9.23 3.03 -23.42
N MET A 9 9.57 1.74 -23.35
CA MET A 9 8.63 0.64 -23.60
C MET A 9 7.50 0.61 -22.57
N MET A 10 7.80 0.87 -21.29
CA MET A 10 6.79 0.90 -20.23
C MET A 10 5.79 2.03 -20.43
N GLU A 11 6.27 3.22 -20.79
CA GLU A 11 5.38 4.36 -21.04
C GLU A 11 4.49 4.14 -22.28
N ILE A 12 5.01 3.46 -23.32
CA ILE A 12 4.19 3.04 -24.45
C ILE A 12 3.06 2.10 -24.02
N LEU A 13 3.33 1.15 -23.12
CA LEU A 13 2.28 0.28 -22.56
C LEU A 13 1.24 1.08 -21.77
N ARG A 14 1.67 2.06 -20.96
CA ARG A 14 0.78 2.96 -20.21
C ARG A 14 -0.17 3.74 -21.14
N ILE A 15 0.38 4.37 -22.17
CA ILE A 15 -0.42 5.11 -23.16
C ILE A 15 -1.46 4.19 -23.84
N LEU A 16 -1.05 2.97 -24.21
CA LEU A 16 -1.95 1.99 -24.82
C LEU A 16 -3.06 1.50 -23.86
N ALA A 17 -2.76 1.39 -22.56
CA ALA A 17 -3.73 1.00 -21.55
C ALA A 17 -4.73 2.11 -21.23
N GLU A 18 -4.27 3.35 -21.11
CA GLU A 18 -5.10 4.54 -20.80
C GLU A 18 -6.23 4.76 -21.82
N HIS A 19 -5.98 4.44 -23.09
CA HIS A 19 -6.91 4.76 -24.18
C HIS A 19 -7.88 3.62 -24.55
N ASP A 20 -7.65 2.38 -24.06
CA ASP A 20 -8.33 1.11 -24.45
C ASP A 20 -8.69 0.99 -25.95
N LYS A 21 -7.89 1.64 -26.82
CA LYS A 21 -8.10 1.74 -28.26
C LYS A 21 -6.84 1.32 -28.99
N ILE A 22 -6.99 1.03 -30.28
CA ILE A 22 -5.87 0.74 -31.16
C ILE A 22 -5.17 2.06 -31.47
N LEU A 23 -3.91 2.21 -31.06
CA LEU A 23 -3.13 3.44 -31.29
C LEU A 23 -1.99 3.21 -32.28
N GLY A 24 -1.85 4.16 -33.21
CA GLY A 24 -0.73 4.24 -34.15
C GLY A 24 0.51 4.86 -33.53
N ALA A 25 1.67 4.64 -34.17
CA ALA A 25 2.95 5.13 -33.66
C ALA A 25 3.04 6.67 -33.61
N LYS A 26 2.32 7.39 -34.49
CA LYS A 26 2.25 8.85 -34.48
C LYS A 26 1.59 9.38 -33.21
N THR A 27 0.39 8.89 -32.88
CA THR A 27 -0.35 9.28 -31.67
C THR A 27 0.46 8.95 -30.42
N ILE A 28 1.08 7.77 -30.37
CA ILE A 28 1.93 7.38 -29.23
C ILE A 28 3.15 8.30 -29.11
N ALA A 29 3.77 8.72 -30.22
CA ALA A 29 4.89 9.68 -30.18
C ALA A 29 4.46 11.06 -29.65
N GLU A 30 3.28 11.53 -30.04
CA GLU A 30 2.71 12.79 -29.54
C GLU A 30 2.42 12.73 -28.03
N GLU A 31 1.83 11.64 -27.55
CA GLU A 31 1.60 11.42 -26.10
C GLU A 31 2.91 11.30 -25.33
N LEU A 32 3.88 10.53 -25.84
CA LEU A 32 5.22 10.42 -25.24
C LEU A 32 5.89 11.79 -25.13
N LYS A 33 5.77 12.65 -26.15
CA LYS A 33 6.34 14.00 -26.14
C LYS A 33 5.70 14.87 -25.06
N LYS A 34 4.38 14.80 -24.85
CA LYS A 34 3.69 15.48 -23.73
C LYS A 34 4.21 15.02 -22.38
N LYS A 35 4.53 13.74 -22.24
CA LYS A 35 5.11 13.13 -21.04
C LYS A 35 6.64 13.30 -20.93
N GLY A 36 7.26 14.16 -21.75
CA GLY A 36 8.68 14.50 -21.69
C GLY A 36 9.63 13.54 -22.42
N TYR A 37 9.10 12.53 -23.13
CA TYR A 37 9.90 11.61 -23.94
C TYR A 37 9.98 12.11 -25.39
N ASN A 38 11.15 12.63 -25.79
CA ASN A 38 11.35 13.10 -27.16
C ASN A 38 11.67 11.92 -28.11
N LEU A 39 10.65 11.19 -28.53
CA LEU A 39 10.76 10.06 -29.45
C LEU A 39 10.00 10.33 -30.76
N GLY A 40 10.68 10.21 -31.90
CA GLY A 40 10.04 10.25 -33.20
C GLY A 40 9.25 8.97 -33.52
N GLU A 41 8.30 9.04 -34.44
CA GLU A 41 7.44 7.92 -34.84
C GLU A 41 8.22 6.65 -35.23
N ARG A 42 9.37 6.79 -35.89
CA ARG A 42 10.24 5.66 -36.26
C ARG A 42 10.78 4.92 -35.04
N ALA A 43 11.20 5.65 -34.00
CA ALA A 43 11.70 5.07 -32.76
C ALA A 43 10.56 4.40 -31.97
N VAL A 44 9.37 5.01 -31.97
CA VAL A 44 8.17 4.41 -31.37
C VAL A 44 7.80 3.10 -32.07
N ARG A 45 7.82 3.05 -33.42
CA ARG A 45 7.59 1.81 -34.17
C ARG A 45 8.58 0.70 -33.81
N TYR A 46 9.85 1.06 -33.58
CA TYR A 46 10.89 0.12 -33.14
C TYR A 46 10.56 -0.49 -31.77
N HIS A 47 10.27 0.34 -30.76
CA HIS A 47 9.89 -0.17 -29.42
C HIS A 47 8.60 -1.00 -29.45
N MET A 48 7.60 -0.55 -30.21
CA MET A 48 6.36 -1.28 -30.38
C MET A 48 6.56 -2.67 -31.01
N ARG A 49 7.53 -2.83 -31.92
CA ARG A 49 7.87 -4.16 -32.48
C ARG A 49 8.43 -5.09 -31.41
N ILE A 50 9.29 -4.58 -30.53
CA ILE A 50 9.82 -5.34 -29.39
C ILE A 50 8.68 -5.73 -28.43
N LEU A 51 7.72 -4.83 -28.19
CA LEU A 51 6.54 -5.13 -27.38
C LEU A 51 5.64 -6.22 -28.00
N ASP A 52 5.51 -6.24 -29.33
CA ASP A 52 4.82 -7.32 -30.05
C ASP A 52 5.55 -8.65 -29.90
N GLU A 53 6.88 -8.67 -30.07
CA GLU A 53 7.73 -9.86 -29.93
C GLU A 53 7.68 -10.43 -28.50
N LYS A 54 7.57 -9.57 -27.48
CA LYS A 54 7.35 -9.98 -26.08
C LYS A 54 5.90 -10.43 -25.79
N GLY A 55 4.98 -10.24 -26.74
CA GLY A 55 3.56 -10.54 -26.62
C GLY A 55 2.79 -9.55 -25.71
N PHE A 56 3.37 -8.39 -25.43
CA PHE A 56 2.73 -7.35 -24.60
C PHE A 56 1.76 -6.49 -25.39
N THR A 57 2.00 -6.34 -26.68
CA THR A 57 1.07 -5.69 -27.62
C THR A 57 0.73 -6.63 -28.77
N LYS A 58 -0.39 -6.37 -29.43
CA LYS A 58 -0.79 -7.05 -30.66
C LYS A 58 -1.03 -6.01 -31.74
N ARG A 59 -0.40 -6.19 -32.90
CA ARG A 59 -0.64 -5.38 -34.09
C ARG A 59 -2.02 -5.67 -34.67
N ILE A 60 -2.78 -4.62 -34.93
CA ILE A 60 -4.07 -4.67 -35.61
C ILE A 60 -3.95 -3.88 -36.91
N GLY A 61 -3.64 -4.58 -38.00
CA GLY A 61 -3.49 -4.01 -39.34
C GLY A 61 -2.51 -2.83 -39.43
N TYR A 62 -2.93 -1.79 -40.15
CA TYR A 62 -2.24 -0.49 -40.24
C TYR A 62 -2.73 0.51 -39.19
N SER A 63 -3.84 0.22 -38.51
CA SER A 63 -4.47 1.10 -37.51
C SER A 63 -3.62 1.29 -36.26
N GLY A 64 -2.77 0.31 -35.93
CA GLY A 64 -1.82 0.43 -34.82
C GLY A 64 -1.69 -0.84 -33.99
N ARG A 65 -1.60 -0.68 -32.66
CA ARG A 65 -1.47 -1.78 -31.71
C ARG A 65 -2.47 -1.66 -30.57
N LYS A 66 -2.88 -2.79 -30.02
CA LYS A 66 -3.63 -2.90 -28.77
C LYS A 66 -2.79 -3.63 -27.73
N ILE A 67 -2.87 -3.19 -26.47
CA ILE A 67 -2.22 -3.89 -25.35
C ILE A 67 -2.91 -5.24 -25.10
N THR A 68 -2.12 -6.27 -24.78
CA THR A 68 -2.64 -7.61 -24.44
C THR A 68 -2.84 -7.74 -22.93
N LYS A 69 -3.57 -8.77 -22.47
CA LYS A 69 -3.64 -9.11 -21.03
C LYS A 69 -2.25 -9.32 -20.41
N LYS A 70 -1.29 -9.85 -21.19
CA LYS A 70 0.10 -10.02 -20.75
C LYS A 70 0.82 -8.68 -20.63
N GLY A 71 0.57 -7.75 -21.56
CA GLY A 71 1.11 -6.39 -21.51
C GLY A 71 0.54 -5.58 -20.36
N LEU A 72 -0.76 -5.68 -20.08
CA LEU A 72 -1.39 -5.06 -18.90
C LEU A 72 -0.74 -5.55 -17.60
N LYS A 73 -0.60 -6.88 -17.45
CA LYS A 73 0.10 -7.47 -16.31
C LYS A 73 1.56 -7.04 -16.22
N GLU A 74 2.25 -6.85 -17.34
CA GLU A 74 3.64 -6.37 -17.32
C GLU A 74 3.72 -4.89 -16.96
N MET A 75 2.78 -4.08 -17.43
CA MET A 75 2.68 -2.66 -17.10
C MET A 75 2.44 -2.43 -15.60
N GLU A 76 1.53 -3.21 -15.01
CA GLU A 76 1.30 -3.30 -13.56
C GLU A 76 2.54 -3.80 -12.80
N ARG A 77 3.54 -4.38 -13.47
CA ARG A 77 4.78 -4.92 -12.88
C ARG A 77 6.05 -4.20 -13.35
N GLY A 78 5.90 -3.04 -14.00
CA GLY A 78 7.00 -2.19 -14.47
C GLY A 78 7.89 -1.67 -13.34
N LEU A 79 8.80 -0.73 -13.60
CA LEU A 79 9.64 -0.13 -12.54
C LEU A 79 8.76 0.35 -11.37
N VAL A 80 8.74 -0.39 -10.26
CA VAL A 80 7.84 -0.13 -9.11
C VAL A 80 8.12 1.22 -8.48
N TYR A 81 9.36 1.69 -8.57
CA TYR A 81 9.69 3.05 -8.18
C TYR A 81 8.94 4.10 -9.03
N ASP A 82 8.88 3.91 -10.35
CA ASP A 82 8.13 4.77 -11.27
C ASP A 82 6.61 4.58 -11.09
N GLN A 83 6.15 3.63 -10.26
CA GLN A 83 4.73 3.48 -9.90
C GLN A 83 4.32 4.45 -8.79
N VAL A 84 5.18 4.75 -7.82
CA VAL A 84 4.85 5.74 -6.76
C VAL A 84 4.52 7.10 -7.37
N ASP A 85 5.43 7.60 -8.22
CA ASP A 85 5.24 8.88 -8.92
C ASP A 85 4.04 8.80 -9.88
N PHE A 86 3.86 7.68 -10.57
CA PHE A 86 2.75 7.49 -11.51
C PHE A 86 1.37 7.48 -10.83
N ILE A 87 1.21 6.78 -9.71
CA ILE A 87 -0.04 6.76 -8.95
C ILE A 87 -0.36 8.17 -8.47
N PHE A 88 0.62 8.91 -7.96
CA PHE A 88 0.41 10.28 -7.52
C PHE A 88 0.05 11.22 -8.68
N SER A 89 0.73 11.10 -9.83
CA SER A 89 0.39 11.88 -11.03
C SER A 89 -1.02 11.55 -11.56
N LYS A 90 -1.47 10.30 -11.47
CA LYS A 90 -2.85 9.93 -11.80
C LYS A 90 -3.85 10.63 -10.86
N PHE A 91 -3.54 10.77 -9.56
CA PHE A 91 -4.36 11.57 -8.65
C PHE A 91 -4.42 13.04 -9.08
N GLU A 92 -3.29 13.65 -9.45
CA GLU A 92 -3.25 15.03 -9.95
C GLU A 92 -4.07 15.21 -11.22
N GLU A 93 -3.98 14.25 -12.15
CA GLU A 93 -4.78 14.21 -13.37
C GLU A 93 -6.29 14.14 -13.06
N MET A 94 -6.70 13.25 -12.16
CA MET A 94 -8.11 13.12 -11.75
C MET A 94 -8.63 14.40 -11.06
N MET A 95 -7.81 15.04 -10.22
CA MET A 95 -8.15 16.34 -9.62
C MET A 95 -8.35 17.41 -10.70
N HIS A 96 -7.43 17.49 -11.66
CA HIS A 96 -7.48 18.48 -12.74
C HIS A 96 -8.74 18.36 -13.60
N TYR A 97 -9.11 17.13 -13.97
CA TYR A 97 -10.25 16.88 -14.85
C TYR A 97 -11.61 16.82 -14.13
N THR A 98 -11.65 16.83 -12.79
CA THR A 98 -12.89 16.93 -12.04
C THR A 98 -13.61 18.23 -12.40
N SER A 99 -14.89 18.19 -12.75
CA SER A 99 -15.62 19.35 -13.31
C SER A 99 -17.02 19.58 -12.79
N LEU A 100 -17.40 18.89 -11.72
CA LEU A 100 -18.70 19.08 -11.09
C LEU A 100 -18.92 20.54 -10.67
N ASN A 101 -20.05 21.11 -11.07
CA ASN A 101 -20.58 22.34 -10.51
C ASN A 101 -21.60 21.99 -9.40
N PRO A 102 -21.34 22.32 -8.13
CA PRO A 102 -22.25 22.00 -7.02
C PRO A 102 -23.62 22.66 -7.09
N GLU A 103 -23.78 23.73 -7.87
CA GLU A 103 -25.05 24.46 -7.99
C GLU A 103 -25.98 23.83 -9.02
N THR A 104 -25.44 23.32 -10.13
CA THR A 104 -26.22 22.65 -11.18
C THR A 104 -26.27 21.14 -11.01
N GLY A 105 -25.33 20.54 -10.28
CA GLY A 105 -25.17 19.09 -10.20
C GLY A 105 -24.62 18.46 -11.47
N GLU A 106 -24.04 19.26 -12.38
CA GLU A 106 -23.50 18.79 -13.65
C GLU A 106 -21.98 18.77 -13.66
N GLY A 107 -21.39 17.78 -14.36
CA GLY A 107 -19.96 17.65 -14.54
C GLY A 107 -19.39 16.37 -13.95
N LYS A 108 -18.09 16.18 -14.18
CA LYS A 108 -17.37 14.94 -13.89
C LYS A 108 -16.88 14.89 -12.46
N ILE A 109 -17.03 13.71 -11.86
CA ILE A 109 -16.52 13.37 -10.54
C ILE A 109 -15.59 12.16 -10.61
N VAL A 110 -14.68 12.05 -9.65
CA VAL A 110 -13.80 10.89 -9.50
C VAL A 110 -14.55 9.79 -8.77
N VAL A 111 -14.48 8.57 -9.28
CA VAL A 111 -15.18 7.42 -8.69
C VAL A 111 -14.26 6.23 -8.44
N ASN A 112 -14.65 5.41 -7.47
CA ASN A 112 -14.10 4.08 -7.26
C ASN A 112 -15.06 3.05 -7.84
N THR A 113 -14.53 1.95 -8.36
CA THR A 113 -15.32 0.82 -8.85
C THR A 113 -15.03 -0.38 -7.96
N SER A 114 -16.05 -1.10 -7.53
CA SER A 114 -15.85 -2.35 -6.79
C SER A 114 -16.76 -3.42 -7.34
N THR A 115 -16.25 -4.64 -7.47
CA THR A 115 -17.05 -5.81 -7.84
C THR A 115 -17.55 -6.46 -6.56
N ILE A 116 -18.86 -6.62 -6.45
CA ILE A 116 -19.54 -7.15 -5.27
C ILE A 116 -20.54 -8.24 -5.66
N PRO A 117 -20.71 -9.30 -4.86
CA PRO A 117 -21.78 -10.25 -5.07
C PRO A 117 -23.14 -9.60 -4.74
N PRO A 118 -24.25 -10.00 -5.39
CA PRO A 118 -25.60 -9.47 -5.14
C PRO A 118 -25.99 -9.44 -3.65
N GLU A 119 -25.61 -10.48 -2.92
CA GLU A 119 -25.95 -10.69 -1.51
C GLU A 119 -25.28 -9.70 -0.57
N ALA A 120 -24.19 -9.04 -1.00
CA ALA A 120 -23.51 -8.01 -0.22
C ALA A 120 -24.25 -6.66 -0.23
N PHE A 121 -25.12 -6.43 -1.22
CA PHE A 121 -25.73 -5.12 -1.43
C PHE A 121 -26.56 -4.61 -0.23
N PRO A 122 -27.36 -5.43 0.49
CA PRO A 122 -28.11 -4.96 1.66
C PRO A 122 -27.22 -4.37 2.77
N ILE A 123 -26.04 -4.97 3.01
CA ILE A 123 -25.09 -4.48 4.02
C ILE A 123 -24.47 -3.15 3.58
N ILE A 124 -24.11 -3.07 2.30
CA ILE A 124 -23.58 -1.84 1.68
C ILE A 124 -24.63 -0.73 1.77
N GLU A 125 -25.88 -1.03 1.46
CA GLU A 125 -27.01 -0.10 1.54
C GLU A 125 -27.22 0.41 2.97
N GLU A 126 -27.09 -0.46 3.98
CA GLU A 126 -27.15 -0.07 5.39
C GLU A 126 -26.04 0.94 5.74
N ALA A 127 -24.80 0.69 5.34
CA ALA A 127 -23.70 1.62 5.57
C ALA A 127 -23.94 2.99 4.89
N PHE A 128 -24.51 3.01 3.69
CA PHE A 128 -24.94 4.26 3.02
C PHE A 128 -26.04 4.99 3.80
N LYS A 129 -27.07 4.27 4.30
CA LYS A 129 -28.16 4.83 5.11
C LYS A 129 -27.64 5.50 6.39
N LYS A 130 -26.57 4.96 6.97
CA LYS A 130 -25.90 5.50 8.17
C LYS A 130 -24.92 6.65 7.87
N GLY A 131 -24.79 7.05 6.60
CA GLY A 131 -23.92 8.16 6.20
C GLY A 131 -22.42 7.83 6.29
N LEU A 132 -22.03 6.55 6.36
CA LEU A 132 -20.63 6.14 6.36
C LEU A 132 -20.07 6.10 4.93
N CYS A 133 -20.11 7.24 4.25
CA CYS A 133 -19.68 7.39 2.86
C CYS A 133 -19.31 8.85 2.53
N VAL A 134 -18.64 9.06 1.40
CA VAL A 134 -18.44 10.41 0.83
C VAL A 134 -19.75 10.94 0.21
N SER A 135 -20.51 10.07 -0.46
CA SER A 135 -21.81 10.42 -1.04
C SER A 135 -22.68 9.16 -1.12
N PRO A 136 -23.99 9.25 -0.86
CA PRO A 136 -24.93 8.15 -1.03
C PRO A 136 -25.38 7.94 -2.49
N HIS A 137 -24.82 8.71 -3.43
CA HIS A 137 -25.02 8.48 -4.86
C HIS A 137 -24.08 7.39 -5.36
N ILE A 138 -24.63 6.35 -5.99
CA ILE A 138 -23.86 5.27 -6.60
C ILE A 138 -24.38 4.97 -8.00
N LYS A 139 -23.59 4.23 -8.78
CA LYS A 139 -24.10 3.50 -9.94
C LYS A 139 -23.88 2.01 -9.74
N LEU A 140 -24.90 1.20 -9.98
CA LEU A 140 -24.80 -0.26 -10.03
C LEU A 140 -24.87 -0.71 -11.47
N GLU A 141 -23.88 -1.47 -11.90
CA GLU A 141 -23.85 -2.08 -13.22
C GLU A 141 -23.81 -3.60 -13.06
N LYS A 142 -24.77 -4.29 -13.66
CA LYS A 142 -24.80 -5.76 -13.64
C LYS A 142 -23.66 -6.32 -14.49
N THR A 143 -22.93 -7.27 -13.95
CA THR A 143 -21.99 -8.13 -14.68
C THR A 143 -22.55 -9.55 -14.76
N ASP A 144 -21.79 -10.51 -15.29
CA ASP A 144 -22.29 -11.88 -15.50
C ASP A 144 -22.88 -12.51 -14.22
N GLN A 145 -22.12 -12.46 -13.12
CA GLN A 145 -22.51 -13.05 -11.83
C GLN A 145 -22.53 -12.05 -10.67
N ASP A 146 -21.88 -10.89 -10.83
CA ASP A 146 -21.68 -9.89 -9.78
C ASP A 146 -22.25 -8.51 -10.19
N TYR A 147 -22.15 -7.52 -9.31
CA TYR A 147 -22.37 -6.11 -9.62
C TYR A 147 -21.07 -5.32 -9.54
N ASN A 148 -20.87 -4.40 -10.49
CA ASN A 148 -19.94 -3.30 -10.30
C ASN A 148 -20.68 -2.15 -9.60
N ILE A 149 -20.28 -1.86 -8.37
CA ILE A 149 -20.71 -0.67 -7.64
C ILE A 149 -19.70 0.46 -7.82
N ILE A 150 -20.21 1.61 -8.25
CA ILE A 150 -19.41 2.80 -8.50
C ILE A 150 -19.76 3.84 -7.43
N THR A 151 -18.76 4.26 -6.66
CA THR A 151 -18.92 5.16 -5.51
C THR A 151 -18.10 6.45 -5.67
N VAL A 152 -18.56 7.55 -5.09
CA VAL A 152 -17.84 8.84 -5.15
C VAL A 152 -16.53 8.77 -4.36
N CYS A 153 -15.43 9.15 -4.98
CA CYS A 153 -14.12 9.23 -4.36
C CYS A 153 -13.88 10.60 -3.72
N GLY A 154 -13.18 10.64 -2.59
CA GLY A 154 -12.78 11.86 -1.91
C GLY A 154 -11.95 12.82 -2.78
N THR A 155 -11.24 12.30 -3.79
CA THR A 155 -10.50 13.10 -4.79
C THR A 155 -11.40 14.07 -5.56
N THR A 156 -12.71 13.79 -5.65
CA THR A 156 -13.69 14.74 -6.19
C THR A 156 -13.66 16.06 -5.42
N ILE A 157 -13.62 15.99 -4.09
CA ILE A 157 -13.55 17.19 -3.23
C ILE A 157 -12.21 17.92 -3.46
N ASP A 158 -11.12 17.18 -3.66
CA ASP A 158 -9.81 17.78 -3.94
C ASP A 158 -9.80 18.54 -5.28
N GLY A 159 -10.33 17.95 -6.35
CA GLY A 159 -10.44 18.62 -7.64
C GLY A 159 -11.31 19.88 -7.60
N LEU A 160 -12.36 19.89 -6.78
CA LEU A 160 -13.23 21.06 -6.63
C LEU A 160 -12.61 22.17 -5.79
N LEU A 161 -11.91 21.83 -4.70
CA LEU A 161 -11.13 22.83 -3.97
C LEU A 161 -10.07 23.47 -4.87
N LEU A 162 -9.42 22.67 -5.73
CA LEU A 162 -8.42 23.16 -6.68
C LEU A 162 -9.05 24.15 -7.69
N LYS A 163 -10.27 23.87 -8.15
CA LYS A 163 -11.02 24.76 -9.05
C LYS A 163 -11.45 26.08 -8.41
N GLU A 164 -11.66 26.10 -7.09
CA GLU A 164 -11.88 27.32 -6.31
C GLU A 164 -10.57 28.11 -6.05
N GLY A 165 -9.45 27.67 -6.63
CA GLY A 165 -8.14 28.30 -6.47
C GLY A 165 -7.54 28.09 -5.07
N ILE A 166 -7.89 27.00 -4.41
CA ILE A 166 -7.31 26.59 -3.13
C ILE A 166 -6.31 25.48 -3.44
N PRO A 167 -5.03 25.57 -3.05
CA PRO A 167 -4.13 24.44 -3.19
C PRO A 167 -4.41 23.40 -2.10
N ILE A 168 -4.33 22.12 -2.45
CA ILE A 168 -4.64 20.99 -1.55
C ILE A 168 -3.53 19.97 -1.65
N LEU A 169 -3.13 19.44 -0.51
CA LEU A 169 -2.11 18.41 -0.39
C LEU A 169 -2.72 17.14 0.24
N PRO A 170 -3.12 16.15 -0.56
CA PRO A 170 -3.44 14.82 -0.06
C PRO A 170 -2.18 14.23 0.60
N THR A 171 -2.22 14.05 1.93
CA THR A 171 -1.02 13.73 2.71
C THR A 171 -1.01 12.27 3.13
N PHE A 172 -2.10 11.79 3.74
CA PHE A 172 -2.19 10.43 4.27
C PHE A 172 -3.54 9.77 3.98
N ALA A 173 -3.55 8.45 3.83
CA ALA A 173 -4.73 7.61 4.02
C ALA A 173 -4.52 6.77 5.28
N GLY A 174 -5.59 6.34 5.92
CA GLY A 174 -5.48 5.67 7.20
C GLY A 174 -6.79 5.13 7.76
N LEU A 175 -6.70 4.65 9.00
CA LEU A 175 -7.85 4.19 9.79
C LEU A 175 -8.11 5.15 10.94
N VAL A 176 -9.34 5.63 11.03
CA VAL A 176 -9.81 6.47 12.14
C VAL A 176 -10.56 5.61 13.14
N GLU A 177 -10.11 5.66 14.39
CA GLU A 177 -10.78 5.07 15.54
C GLU A 177 -12.03 5.88 15.89
N ILE A 178 -13.15 5.18 15.97
CA ILE A 178 -14.45 5.69 16.39
C ILE A 178 -14.75 5.10 17.76
N GLU A 179 -15.14 5.97 18.69
CA GLU A 179 -15.57 5.60 20.02
C GLU A 179 -16.84 6.37 20.37
N ASP A 180 -17.89 5.67 20.82
CA ASP A 180 -19.22 6.23 21.08
C ASP A 180 -19.78 7.08 19.93
N TYR A 181 -19.62 6.59 18.70
CA TYR A 181 -19.96 7.24 17.43
C TYR A 181 -19.15 8.51 17.14
N THR A 182 -18.03 8.73 17.82
CA THR A 182 -17.22 9.95 17.71
C THR A 182 -15.84 9.61 17.13
N PRO A 183 -15.40 10.25 16.03
CA PRO A 183 -14.03 10.12 15.55
C PRO A 183 -13.02 10.60 16.61
N LYS A 184 -12.07 9.76 17.01
CA LYS A 184 -11.05 10.11 18.02
C LYS A 184 -9.75 10.50 17.38
N ARG A 185 -9.17 9.58 16.60
CA ARG A 185 -7.85 9.76 15.99
C ARG A 185 -7.62 8.80 14.84
N PHE A 186 -6.67 9.13 13.99
CA PHE A 186 -6.03 8.13 13.15
C PHE A 186 -5.24 7.15 14.04
N THR A 187 -5.32 5.86 13.72
CA THR A 187 -4.52 4.81 14.37
C THR A 187 -3.46 4.27 13.44
N GLU A 188 -3.75 4.24 12.14
CA GLU A 188 -2.82 3.83 11.09
C GLU A 188 -2.81 4.85 9.95
N LEU A 189 -1.65 5.05 9.31
CA LEU A 189 -1.40 6.00 8.23
C LEU A 189 -0.44 5.45 7.18
N ILE A 190 -0.71 5.75 5.92
CA ILE A 190 0.21 5.62 4.79
C ILE A 190 0.21 6.92 3.98
N ALA A 191 1.39 7.43 3.67
CA ALA A 191 1.59 8.65 2.91
C ALA A 191 1.46 8.40 1.41
N TYR A 192 0.72 9.28 0.73
CA TYR A 192 0.42 9.15 -0.71
C TYR A 192 1.68 9.08 -1.59
N LYS A 193 2.70 9.89 -1.28
CA LYS A 193 3.94 9.97 -2.07
C LYS A 193 5.00 8.91 -1.69
N LYS A 194 4.61 7.87 -0.94
CA LYS A 194 5.55 6.90 -0.34
C LYS A 194 5.17 5.43 -0.56
N THR A 195 4.15 5.14 -1.35
CA THR A 195 3.73 3.77 -1.66
C THR A 195 3.39 3.63 -3.14
N SER A 196 3.66 2.46 -3.72
CA SER A 196 3.25 2.11 -5.09
C SER A 196 1.80 1.64 -5.19
N MET A 197 1.17 1.36 -4.03
CA MET A 197 -0.22 0.97 -3.92
C MET A 197 -1.10 2.19 -3.68
N MET A 198 -2.39 2.10 -4.03
CA MET A 198 -3.36 3.11 -3.62
C MET A 198 -3.45 3.18 -2.08
N PRO A 199 -3.17 4.31 -1.42
CA PRO A 199 -2.95 4.32 0.03
C PRO A 199 -4.11 3.77 0.87
N LEU A 200 -5.36 4.07 0.50
CA LEU A 200 -6.52 3.56 1.24
C LEU A 200 -6.77 2.07 1.00
N GLU A 201 -6.31 1.54 -0.13
CA GLU A 201 -6.38 0.12 -0.47
C GLU A 201 -5.62 -0.74 0.54
N ALA A 202 -4.54 -0.20 1.13
CA ALA A 202 -3.78 -0.87 2.18
C ALA A 202 -4.64 -1.31 3.38
N PHE A 203 -5.73 -0.58 3.64
CA PHE A 203 -6.55 -0.72 4.84
C PHE A 203 -7.90 -1.39 4.59
N THR A 204 -8.10 -2.01 3.42
CA THR A 204 -9.37 -2.65 3.03
C THR A 204 -9.37 -4.17 3.24
N ALA A 205 -8.43 -4.72 3.99
CA ALA A 205 -8.55 -6.11 4.41
C ALA A 205 -9.66 -6.20 5.48
N GLY A 206 -10.51 -7.22 5.43
CA GLY A 206 -11.68 -7.32 6.32
C GLY A 206 -11.34 -7.33 7.82
N GLU A 207 -10.09 -7.69 8.17
CA GLU A 207 -9.56 -7.68 9.54
C GLU A 207 -9.03 -6.31 10.02
N MET A 208 -8.96 -5.30 9.13
CA MET A 208 -8.39 -3.98 9.44
C MET A 208 -9.44 -2.94 9.81
N THR A 209 -10.67 -3.07 9.30
CA THR A 209 -11.80 -2.16 9.57
C THR A 209 -12.84 -2.85 10.46
N SER A 210 -13.69 -2.04 11.08
CA SER A 210 -14.86 -2.53 11.82
C SER A 210 -16.05 -1.58 11.65
N VAL A 211 -16.39 -1.31 10.39
CA VAL A 211 -17.52 -0.48 9.98
C VAL A 211 -18.84 -1.03 10.52
N LEU A 212 -19.03 -2.34 10.53
CA LEU A 212 -20.23 -2.99 11.07
C LEU A 212 -20.37 -2.75 12.58
N ASP A 213 -19.27 -2.80 13.33
CA ASP A 213 -19.26 -2.52 14.77
C ASP A 213 -19.55 -1.03 15.04
N VAL A 214 -19.03 -0.13 14.20
CA VAL A 214 -19.39 1.29 14.26
C VAL A 214 -20.88 1.51 14.02
N ILE A 215 -21.50 0.77 13.09
CA ILE A 215 -22.94 0.86 12.83
C ILE A 215 -23.76 0.37 14.03
N LYS A 216 -23.37 -0.76 14.63
CA LYS A 216 -24.13 -1.45 15.69
C LYS A 216 -23.89 -0.86 17.07
N GLU A 217 -22.63 -0.64 17.42
CA GLU A 217 -22.18 -0.35 18.78
C GLU A 217 -21.57 1.05 18.91
N GLY A 218 -21.23 1.68 17.79
CA GLY A 218 -20.60 3.01 17.76
C GLY A 218 -19.10 2.99 18.02
N ASN A 219 -18.48 1.82 18.08
CA ASN A 219 -17.05 1.65 18.34
C ASN A 219 -16.42 0.87 17.19
N GLY A 220 -15.21 1.27 16.77
CA GLY A 220 -14.49 0.55 15.74
C GLY A 220 -13.56 1.43 14.91
N LYS A 221 -13.22 0.98 13.70
CA LYS A 221 -12.28 1.66 12.81
C LYS A 221 -12.86 1.81 11.42
N ILE A 222 -12.77 3.02 10.88
CA ILE A 222 -13.22 3.33 9.51
C ILE A 222 -12.06 3.89 8.67
N PRO A 223 -12.03 3.60 7.35
CA PRO A 223 -11.01 4.17 6.47
C PRO A 223 -11.26 5.68 6.26
N ALA A 224 -10.20 6.48 6.24
CA ALA A 224 -10.27 7.92 6.00
C ALA A 224 -8.99 8.47 5.36
N ASN A 225 -9.09 9.65 4.76
CA ASN A 225 -8.00 10.38 4.13
C ASN A 225 -7.78 11.71 4.85
N PHE A 226 -6.53 12.17 4.83
CA PHE A 226 -6.09 13.42 5.43
C PHE A 226 -5.45 14.33 4.40
N ARG A 227 -5.86 15.60 4.42
CA ARG A 227 -5.42 16.63 3.47
C ARG A 227 -5.02 17.89 4.21
N LEU A 228 -4.15 18.66 3.59
CA LEU A 228 -3.78 19.99 4.05
C LEU A 228 -4.21 21.03 3.03
N ILE A 229 -4.73 22.17 3.52
CA ILE A 229 -4.96 23.39 2.75
C ILE A 229 -4.31 24.58 3.46
N PRO A 230 -3.95 25.67 2.78
CA PRO A 230 -3.52 26.90 3.45
C PRO A 230 -4.66 27.51 4.27
N GLU A 231 -4.32 28.13 5.40
CA GLU A 231 -5.30 28.80 6.27
C GLU A 231 -6.12 29.88 5.53
N THR A 232 -5.50 30.57 4.57
CA THR A 232 -6.15 31.61 3.75
C THR A 232 -7.22 31.05 2.80
N GLY A 233 -7.26 29.73 2.59
CA GLY A 233 -8.26 29.05 1.77
C GLY A 233 -9.50 28.58 2.55
N VAL A 234 -9.47 28.61 3.89
CA VAL A 234 -10.46 27.92 4.74
C VAL A 234 -11.87 28.46 4.54
N GLU A 235 -12.06 29.78 4.51
CA GLU A 235 -13.40 30.37 4.35
C GLU A 235 -14.04 29.94 3.01
N ARG A 236 -13.26 29.93 1.93
CA ARG A 236 -13.71 29.45 0.62
C ARG A 236 -14.00 27.95 0.63
N ALA A 237 -13.15 27.15 1.29
CA ALA A 237 -13.37 25.72 1.45
C ALA A 237 -14.68 25.42 2.19
N LEU A 238 -14.96 26.12 3.29
CA LEU A 238 -16.21 25.97 4.04
C LEU A 238 -17.45 26.32 3.19
N LYS A 239 -17.38 27.40 2.40
CA LYS A 239 -18.45 27.75 1.45
C LYS A 239 -18.67 26.63 0.42
N LEU A 240 -17.59 26.06 -0.14
CA LEU A 240 -17.69 24.93 -1.07
C LEU A 240 -18.30 23.69 -0.39
N PHE A 241 -17.84 23.32 0.80
CA PHE A 241 -18.38 22.17 1.54
C PHE A 241 -19.88 22.32 1.81
N ASN A 242 -20.33 23.52 2.18
CA ASN A 242 -21.76 23.81 2.35
C ASN A 242 -22.55 23.63 1.04
N LYS A 243 -21.99 24.00 -0.11
CA LYS A 243 -22.62 23.74 -1.42
C LYS A 243 -22.67 22.23 -1.72
N LEU A 244 -21.57 21.51 -1.49
CA LEU A 244 -21.48 20.07 -1.73
C LEU A 244 -22.44 19.25 -0.87
N GLN A 245 -22.64 19.65 0.39
CA GLN A 245 -23.59 18.99 1.28
C GLN A 245 -25.03 19.03 0.74
N ARG A 246 -25.42 20.10 0.02
CA ARG A 246 -26.77 20.21 -0.59
C ARG A 246 -27.03 19.16 -1.65
N ILE A 247 -25.99 18.74 -2.38
CA ILE A 247 -26.04 17.63 -3.35
C ILE A 247 -25.56 16.30 -2.75
N LYS A 248 -25.51 16.21 -1.41
CA LYS A 248 -25.12 15.04 -0.63
C LYS A 248 -23.70 14.52 -0.92
N ILE A 249 -22.79 15.40 -1.31
CA ILE A 249 -21.35 15.10 -1.34
C ILE A 249 -20.74 15.68 -0.06
N GLY A 250 -20.09 14.85 0.72
CA GLY A 250 -19.55 15.21 2.03
C GLY A 250 -18.62 14.12 2.57
N GLY A 251 -18.87 13.70 3.82
CA GLY A 251 -18.01 12.74 4.52
C GLY A 251 -16.85 13.40 5.27
N ILE A 252 -16.95 14.69 5.57
CA ILE A 252 -15.98 15.41 6.41
C ILE A 252 -16.11 14.89 7.84
N LEU A 253 -15.02 14.36 8.39
CA LEU A 253 -14.93 13.89 9.77
C LEU A 253 -14.50 15.03 10.70
N LYS A 254 -13.52 15.83 10.27
CA LYS A 254 -13.02 17.00 11.01
C LYS A 254 -12.32 17.98 10.08
N ILE A 255 -12.51 19.27 10.33
CA ILE A 255 -11.67 20.37 9.82
C ILE A 255 -11.03 21.02 11.05
N GLY A 256 -9.70 21.19 11.04
CA GLY A 256 -8.99 21.88 12.12
C GLY A 256 -8.92 23.39 11.94
N GLY A 257 -8.44 24.08 12.97
CA GLY A 257 -7.87 25.42 12.86
C GLY A 257 -6.44 25.40 12.30
N SER A 258 -5.87 26.60 12.08
CA SER A 258 -4.49 26.77 11.64
C SER A 258 -3.52 26.15 12.65
N GLY A 259 -2.63 25.26 12.19
CA GLY A 259 -1.70 24.50 13.04
C GLY A 259 -2.37 23.52 14.02
N GLU A 260 -3.71 23.38 14.01
CA GLU A 260 -4.41 22.52 14.95
C GLU A 260 -4.13 21.05 14.62
N ASN A 261 -3.83 20.25 15.65
CA ASN A 261 -3.84 18.80 15.51
C ASN A 261 -5.25 18.31 15.12
N VAL A 262 -5.33 17.52 14.05
CA VAL A 262 -6.59 16.96 13.57
C VAL A 262 -6.52 15.44 13.69
N LEU A 263 -7.32 14.89 14.61
CA LEU A 263 -7.45 13.45 14.84
C LEU A 263 -6.08 12.76 15.04
N GLY A 264 -5.20 13.34 15.87
CA GLY A 264 -3.88 12.80 16.17
C GLY A 264 -2.79 13.15 15.15
N ILE A 265 -3.12 13.82 14.04
CA ILE A 265 -2.15 14.26 13.03
C ILE A 265 -1.72 15.71 13.31
N PRO A 266 -0.42 15.96 13.55
CA PRO A 266 0.09 17.32 13.68
C PRO A 266 0.03 18.05 12.34
N VAL A 267 -0.34 19.33 12.37
CA VAL A 267 -0.43 20.22 11.22
C VAL A 267 0.55 21.36 11.42
N GLU A 268 1.23 21.77 10.33
CA GLU A 268 2.15 22.91 10.35
C GLU A 268 1.38 24.23 10.54
N ASP A 269 2.03 25.22 11.14
CA ASP A 269 1.47 26.57 11.25
C ASP A 269 1.11 27.12 9.85
N SER A 270 0.06 27.93 9.78
CA SER A 270 -0.53 28.44 8.53
C SER A 270 -1.15 27.40 7.59
N MET A 271 -1.22 26.13 8.02
CA MET A 271 -1.94 25.07 7.32
C MET A 271 -3.12 24.56 8.15
N VAL A 272 -4.13 24.04 7.45
CA VAL A 272 -5.33 23.45 8.06
C VAL A 272 -5.49 22.01 7.60
N GLY A 273 -5.67 21.12 8.58
CA GLY A 273 -5.96 19.70 8.36
C GLY A 273 -7.44 19.42 8.09
N ILE A 274 -7.71 18.55 7.13
CA ILE A 274 -9.06 18.09 6.78
C ILE A 274 -9.06 16.56 6.71
N ALA A 275 -9.86 15.93 7.56
CA ALA A 275 -10.09 14.50 7.56
C ALA A 275 -11.42 14.17 6.87
N ILE A 276 -11.40 13.28 5.89
CA ILE A 276 -12.58 12.88 5.11
C ILE A 276 -12.66 11.35 5.07
N ILE A 277 -13.83 10.79 5.33
CA ILE A 277 -14.11 9.36 5.29
C ILE A 277 -13.79 8.77 3.90
N GLY A 278 -13.37 7.52 3.87
CA GLY A 278 -13.12 6.78 2.63
C GLY A 278 -14.40 6.54 1.85
N GLY A 279 -14.39 6.81 0.54
CA GLY A 279 -15.54 6.53 -0.35
C GLY A 279 -15.90 5.03 -0.43
N ILE A 280 -14.96 4.16 -0.08
CA ILE A 280 -15.08 2.70 -0.05
C ILE A 280 -15.60 2.14 1.28
N THR A 281 -15.86 2.98 2.28
CA THR A 281 -16.28 2.53 3.63
C THR A 281 -17.48 1.56 3.59
N PRO A 282 -18.51 1.77 2.76
CA PRO A 282 -19.61 0.82 2.62
C PRO A 282 -19.16 -0.56 2.09
N ILE A 283 -18.14 -0.60 1.25
CA ILE A 283 -17.59 -1.85 0.70
C ILE A 283 -16.81 -2.61 1.78
N CYS A 284 -16.10 -1.91 2.66
CA CYS A 284 -15.43 -2.52 3.80
C CYS A 284 -16.43 -3.24 4.73
N ALA A 285 -17.64 -2.69 4.93
CA ALA A 285 -18.70 -3.37 5.69
C ALA A 285 -19.10 -4.72 5.08
N ALA A 286 -19.15 -4.82 3.74
CA ALA A 286 -19.40 -6.10 3.08
C ALA A 286 -18.25 -7.10 3.26
N GLN A 287 -17.00 -6.63 3.23
CA GLN A 287 -15.82 -7.47 3.47
C GLN A 287 -15.79 -8.02 4.90
N GLU A 288 -16.13 -7.19 5.88
CA GLU A 288 -16.25 -7.60 7.29
C GLU A 288 -17.31 -8.68 7.49
N ALA A 289 -18.39 -8.66 6.69
CA ALA A 289 -19.41 -9.71 6.67
C ALA A 289 -18.99 -10.99 5.92
N GLY A 290 -17.76 -11.06 5.42
CA GLY A 290 -17.21 -12.24 4.74
C GLY A 290 -17.50 -12.31 3.24
N TYR A 291 -18.06 -11.25 2.64
CA TYR A 291 -18.27 -11.21 1.19
C TYR A 291 -16.97 -10.90 0.46
N LYS A 292 -16.71 -11.66 -0.62
CA LYS A 292 -15.56 -11.43 -1.48
C LYS A 292 -15.83 -10.23 -2.39
N THR A 293 -15.13 -9.13 -2.16
CA THR A 293 -15.21 -7.92 -3.00
C THR A 293 -13.86 -7.62 -3.64
N ASP A 294 -13.85 -7.17 -4.89
CA ASP A 294 -12.65 -6.63 -5.56
C ASP A 294 -12.78 -5.10 -5.65
N ILE A 295 -11.86 -4.37 -5.01
CA ILE A 295 -11.92 -2.90 -4.95
C ILE A 295 -10.87 -2.32 -5.89
N LYS A 296 -11.33 -1.51 -6.85
CA LYS A 296 -10.48 -0.76 -7.75
C LYS A 296 -10.67 0.74 -7.56
N MET A 297 -9.64 1.42 -7.05
CA MET A 297 -9.75 2.80 -6.57
C MET A 297 -9.31 3.84 -7.62
N ALA A 298 -9.96 5.02 -7.56
CA ALA A 298 -9.65 6.23 -8.35
C ALA A 298 -9.31 5.94 -9.82
N GLU A 299 -10.13 5.11 -10.46
CA GLU A 299 -9.82 4.65 -11.80
C GLU A 299 -10.29 5.61 -12.88
N ASN A 300 -11.46 6.24 -12.68
CA ASN A 300 -12.22 6.87 -13.74
C ASN A 300 -12.97 8.13 -13.30
N LEU A 301 -13.33 8.94 -14.30
CA LEU A 301 -14.24 10.07 -14.18
C LEU A 301 -15.58 9.72 -14.81
N ILE A 302 -16.67 10.01 -14.12
CA ILE A 302 -18.03 9.89 -14.68
C ILE A 302 -18.84 11.14 -14.38
N GLU A 303 -19.84 11.41 -15.22
CA GLU A 303 -20.80 12.49 -14.98
C GLU A 303 -21.60 12.21 -13.71
N PHE A 304 -21.73 13.20 -12.82
CA PHE A 304 -22.41 13.02 -11.53
C PHE A 304 -23.88 12.60 -11.69
N ASN A 305 -24.56 13.11 -12.72
CA ASN A 305 -25.95 12.77 -13.04
C ASN A 305 -26.17 11.30 -13.46
N LYS A 306 -25.11 10.52 -13.65
CA LYS A 306 -25.20 9.07 -13.92
C LYS A 306 -25.27 8.23 -12.64
N LEU A 307 -25.09 8.84 -11.47
CA LEU A 307 -25.23 8.17 -10.18
C LEU A 307 -26.63 8.43 -9.63
N ASN A 308 -27.19 7.40 -9.01
CA ASN A 308 -28.50 7.45 -8.38
C ASN A 308 -28.35 7.46 -6.86
N LEU A 309 -29.23 8.21 -6.20
CA LEU A 309 -29.32 8.18 -4.75
C LEU A 309 -29.80 6.80 -4.30
N VAL A 310 -28.97 6.10 -3.52
CA VAL A 310 -29.30 4.76 -3.00
C VAL A 310 -30.31 4.84 -1.88
N ALA A 311 -30.07 5.76 -0.94
CA ALA A 311 -30.93 5.94 0.21
C ALA A 311 -30.80 7.36 0.79
N PRO A 312 -31.84 7.86 1.49
CA PRO A 312 -31.69 9.01 2.38
C PRO A 312 -30.69 8.64 3.49
N SER A 313 -29.55 9.32 3.53
CA SER A 313 -28.54 9.11 4.57
C SER A 313 -28.84 9.98 5.79
N LYS A 314 -28.65 9.42 7.00
CA LYS A 314 -28.59 10.16 8.26
C LYS A 314 -27.18 10.02 8.81
N THR A 315 -26.53 11.13 9.14
CA THR A 315 -25.19 11.13 9.73
C THR A 315 -25.21 10.38 11.06
N LEU A 316 -24.56 9.22 11.10
CA LEU A 316 -24.40 8.41 12.30
C LEU A 316 -23.35 8.99 13.25
N LEU A 317 -22.24 9.48 12.69
CA LEU A 317 -21.09 9.96 13.46
C LEU A 317 -21.38 11.34 14.08
N LYS A 318 -20.98 11.50 15.33
CA LYS A 318 -21.00 12.77 16.07
C LYS A 318 -19.77 13.60 15.72
N GLU A 319 -19.85 14.91 15.94
CA GLU A 319 -18.68 15.77 15.82
C GLU A 319 -17.63 15.41 16.88
N PRO A 320 -16.34 15.34 16.50
CA PRO A 320 -15.25 15.11 17.44
C PRO A 320 -15.12 16.24 18.45
N LYS A 321 -14.98 15.90 19.74
CA LYS A 321 -14.55 16.84 20.79
C LYS A 321 -13.06 17.20 20.60
N SER A 322 -12.52 18.11 21.42
CA SER A 322 -11.13 18.64 21.35
C SER A 322 -10.10 17.58 20.94
N SER A 323 -9.11 17.98 20.15
CA SER A 323 -8.10 17.06 19.59
C SER A 323 -7.44 16.20 20.65
N ASP A 324 -7.49 14.90 20.43
CA ASP A 324 -6.73 13.94 21.23
C ASP A 324 -5.22 14.24 21.05
N LYS A 325 -4.48 14.25 22.17
CA LYS A 325 -3.06 14.65 22.18
C LYS A 325 -2.14 13.55 21.67
N GLU A 326 -2.62 12.31 21.65
CA GLU A 326 -1.80 11.17 21.27
C GLU A 326 -1.58 11.12 19.75
N ARG A 327 -0.31 11.24 19.34
CA ARG A 327 0.09 11.29 17.93
C ARG A 327 0.30 9.90 17.35
N VAL A 328 -0.12 9.70 16.10
CA VAL A 328 0.26 8.51 15.34
C VAL A 328 1.79 8.47 15.19
N ARG A 329 2.39 7.33 15.55
CA ARG A 329 3.83 7.13 15.44
C ARG A 329 4.15 6.44 14.12
N PHE A 330 5.01 7.05 13.30
CA PHE A 330 5.50 6.41 12.09
C PHE A 330 6.42 5.23 12.42
N LEU A 331 6.34 4.18 11.60
CA LEU A 331 7.07 2.92 11.75
C LEU A 331 8.58 3.14 11.84
N LEU A 332 9.12 4.03 11.01
CA LEU A 332 10.56 4.27 10.97
C LEU A 332 11.12 4.78 12.30
N ALA A 333 10.37 5.64 13.03
CA ALA A 333 10.81 6.11 14.34
C ALA A 333 10.83 4.97 15.38
N LYS A 334 9.83 4.08 15.35
CA LYS A 334 9.80 2.85 16.18
C LYS A 334 10.98 1.94 15.81
N ALA A 335 11.22 1.73 14.52
CA ALA A 335 12.31 0.91 13.99
C ALA A 335 13.68 1.43 14.45
N TRP A 336 13.96 2.74 14.34
CA TRP A 336 15.23 3.31 14.77
C TRP A 336 15.54 3.05 16.25
N ASN A 337 14.53 3.17 17.11
CA ASN A 337 14.69 2.90 18.54
C ASN A 337 15.00 1.43 18.84
N LEU A 338 14.54 0.50 17.99
CA LEU A 338 14.86 -0.92 18.12
C LEU A 338 16.23 -1.25 17.51
N ILE A 339 16.53 -0.71 16.33
CA ILE A 339 17.81 -0.85 15.62
C ILE A 339 18.97 -0.44 16.54
N GLN A 340 18.86 0.71 17.20
CA GLN A 340 19.88 1.22 18.12
C GLN A 340 20.17 0.29 19.31
N LYS A 341 19.23 -0.58 19.67
CA LYS A 341 19.34 -1.49 20.81
C LYS A 341 19.72 -2.91 20.43
N VAL A 342 19.95 -3.17 19.14
CA VAL A 342 20.51 -4.45 18.67
C VAL A 342 21.95 -4.53 19.18
N ASP A 343 22.29 -5.63 19.85
CA ASP A 343 23.64 -5.90 20.37
C ASP A 343 24.11 -7.33 19.98
N PHE A 344 23.54 -7.87 18.90
CA PHE A 344 23.88 -9.21 18.39
C PHE A 344 25.32 -9.31 17.90
N GLU A 345 26.05 -10.27 18.47
CA GLU A 345 27.42 -10.68 18.12
C GLU A 345 27.35 -11.98 17.31
N PRO A 346 27.57 -11.95 15.98
CA PRO A 346 27.42 -13.13 15.12
C PRO A 346 28.31 -14.30 15.55
N ASP A 347 29.59 -14.04 15.82
CA ASP A 347 30.59 -15.08 16.17
C ASP A 347 30.23 -15.89 17.42
N LYS A 348 29.45 -15.30 18.33
CA LYS A 348 29.04 -15.91 19.60
C LYS A 348 27.59 -16.38 19.59
N MET A 349 26.84 -16.10 18.52
CA MET A 349 25.39 -16.29 18.47
C MET A 349 24.68 -15.77 19.74
N ARG A 350 25.06 -14.56 20.19
CA ARG A 350 24.56 -13.97 21.45
C ARG A 350 24.12 -12.53 21.21
N GLY A 351 23.12 -12.10 21.98
CA GLY A 351 22.66 -10.71 22.01
C GLY A 351 21.21 -10.58 21.55
N LYS A 352 20.76 -9.35 21.48
CA LYS A 352 19.40 -8.94 21.19
C LYS A 352 19.23 -8.68 19.72
N ILE A 353 18.20 -9.31 19.17
CA ILE A 353 17.73 -9.12 17.81
C ILE A 353 16.32 -8.52 17.83
N ILE A 354 15.90 -7.98 16.69
CA ILE A 354 14.52 -7.48 16.52
C ILE A 354 13.66 -8.65 16.05
N ALA A 355 12.56 -8.91 16.76
CA ALA A 355 11.63 -9.97 16.45
C ALA A 355 10.25 -9.44 16.03
N ASN A 356 9.63 -10.12 15.08
CA ASN A 356 8.19 -10.06 14.83
C ASN A 356 7.49 -11.09 15.71
N ILE A 357 6.23 -10.86 16.07
CA ILE A 357 5.43 -11.82 16.85
C ILE A 357 4.12 -12.08 16.11
N SER A 358 3.84 -13.34 15.81
CA SER A 358 2.60 -13.75 15.16
C SER A 358 1.82 -14.67 16.07
N ILE A 359 0.55 -14.35 16.34
CA ILE A 359 -0.29 -15.02 17.34
C ILE A 359 -1.30 -15.89 16.62
N LEU A 360 -1.43 -17.15 17.05
CA LEU A 360 -2.40 -18.08 16.53
C LEU A 360 -3.00 -18.92 17.66
N LYS A 361 -4.12 -19.59 17.36
CA LYS A 361 -4.73 -20.55 18.28
C LYS A 361 -3.77 -21.73 18.50
N ARG A 362 -3.60 -22.16 19.75
CA ARG A 362 -2.69 -23.24 20.15
C ARG A 362 -2.92 -24.53 19.36
N LYS A 363 -4.18 -24.89 19.09
CA LYS A 363 -4.55 -26.05 18.26
C LYS A 363 -3.98 -26.04 16.83
N ASN A 364 -3.60 -24.87 16.32
CA ASN A 364 -3.04 -24.70 14.98
C ASN A 364 -1.50 -24.70 14.98
N LEU A 365 -0.85 -24.76 16.15
CA LEU A 365 0.60 -24.62 16.30
C LEU A 365 1.37 -25.69 15.51
N ASP A 366 1.04 -26.97 15.70
CA ASP A 366 1.76 -28.07 15.03
C ASP A 366 1.65 -27.98 13.50
N THR A 367 0.47 -27.59 13.01
CA THR A 367 0.25 -27.37 11.58
C THR A 367 1.07 -26.19 11.07
N ALA A 368 1.13 -25.09 11.83
CA ALA A 368 1.92 -23.93 11.49
C ALA A 368 3.42 -24.24 11.47
N ILE A 369 3.95 -24.94 12.47
CA ILE A 369 5.35 -25.38 12.54
C ILE A 369 5.70 -26.25 11.34
N LYS A 370 4.85 -27.22 10.98
CA LYS A 370 5.06 -28.08 9.81
C LYS A 370 5.17 -27.27 8.51
N ILE A 371 4.32 -26.26 8.34
CA ILE A 371 4.38 -25.37 7.17
C ILE A 371 5.67 -24.54 7.18
N ILE A 372 6.01 -23.94 8.32
CA ILE A 372 7.24 -23.13 8.47
C ILE A 372 8.47 -23.97 8.15
N LYS A 373 8.53 -25.20 8.68
CA LYS A 373 9.62 -26.16 8.43
C LYS A 373 9.75 -26.49 6.96
N GLU A 374 8.64 -26.81 6.28
CA GLU A 374 8.65 -27.05 4.83
C GLU A 374 9.23 -25.87 4.04
N ILE A 375 8.82 -24.64 4.38
CA ILE A 375 9.34 -23.43 3.71
C ILE A 375 10.83 -23.27 3.96
N CYS A 376 11.28 -23.34 5.22
CA CYS A 376 12.67 -23.12 5.59
C CYS A 376 13.62 -24.21 5.10
N GLU A 377 13.18 -25.47 5.00
CA GLU A 377 13.98 -26.56 4.43
C GLU A 377 14.17 -26.40 2.91
N LYS A 378 13.11 -26.03 2.18
CA LYS A 378 13.16 -25.88 0.71
C LYS A 378 13.78 -24.56 0.27
N LYS A 379 13.55 -23.50 1.05
CA LYS A 379 13.89 -22.11 0.76
C LYS A 379 14.34 -21.37 2.01
N PRO A 380 15.50 -21.73 2.60
CA PRO A 380 16.03 -21.06 3.78
C PRO A 380 16.18 -19.55 3.55
N GLU A 381 16.46 -19.12 2.31
CA GLU A 381 16.63 -17.72 1.94
C GLU A 381 15.37 -16.85 2.10
N TYR A 382 14.20 -17.45 2.36
CA TYR A 382 12.96 -16.71 2.61
C TYR A 382 12.86 -16.16 4.04
N SER A 383 13.74 -16.57 4.95
CA SER A 383 13.90 -15.95 6.26
C SER A 383 15.26 -15.26 6.36
N PRO A 384 15.39 -14.07 7.00
CA PRO A 384 16.69 -13.48 7.31
C PRO A 384 17.59 -14.45 8.06
N LEU A 385 17.04 -15.20 9.00
CA LEU A 385 17.69 -16.28 9.73
C LEU A 385 16.58 -17.26 10.17
N PRO A 386 16.65 -18.57 9.84
CA PRO A 386 15.57 -19.53 10.09
C PRO A 386 15.54 -20.03 11.55
N TYR A 387 15.53 -19.07 12.48
CA TYR A 387 15.46 -19.27 13.92
C TYR A 387 14.12 -18.72 14.43
N PHE A 388 13.46 -19.49 15.30
CA PHE A 388 12.12 -19.18 15.77
C PHE A 388 12.03 -19.38 17.28
N LYS A 389 11.07 -18.69 17.89
CA LYS A 389 10.74 -18.91 19.30
C LYS A 389 9.23 -19.07 19.44
N ILE A 390 8.82 -20.13 20.12
CA ILE A 390 7.44 -20.31 20.55
C ILE A 390 7.24 -19.59 21.89
N ILE A 391 6.17 -18.80 22.00
CA ILE A 391 5.85 -17.99 23.17
C ILE A 391 4.47 -18.42 23.66
N ASP A 392 4.40 -19.00 24.85
CA ASP A 392 3.12 -19.23 25.51
C ASP A 392 2.52 -17.89 25.96
N LEU A 393 1.33 -17.57 25.43
CA LEU A 393 0.61 -16.34 25.77
C LEU A 393 -0.49 -16.63 26.79
N ASN A 394 -1.36 -17.59 26.48
CA ASN A 394 -2.40 -18.11 27.37
C ASN A 394 -2.76 -19.56 26.99
N GLU A 395 -3.79 -20.13 27.63
CA GLU A 395 -4.23 -21.51 27.39
C GLU A 395 -4.60 -21.76 25.91
N ASN A 396 -5.19 -20.78 25.24
CA ASN A 396 -5.75 -20.91 23.90
C ASN A 396 -4.88 -20.32 22.78
N GLU A 397 -3.94 -19.45 23.11
CA GLU A 397 -3.12 -18.70 22.14
C GLU A 397 -1.63 -18.91 22.37
N VAL A 398 -0.90 -18.97 21.26
CA VAL A 398 0.56 -19.09 21.23
C VAL A 398 1.12 -18.07 20.24
N GLY A 399 2.29 -17.53 20.57
CA GLY A 399 3.06 -16.66 19.69
C GLY A 399 4.17 -17.43 18.99
N ILE A 400 4.40 -17.14 17.71
CA ILE A 400 5.60 -17.54 16.95
C ILE A 400 6.39 -16.26 16.70
N ALA A 401 7.59 -16.18 17.27
CA ALA A 401 8.51 -15.10 17.02
C ALA A 401 9.47 -15.44 15.88
N THR A 402 9.63 -14.50 14.94
CA THR A 402 10.57 -14.61 13.80
C THR A 402 11.52 -13.43 13.77
N ILE A 403 12.72 -13.62 13.22
CA ILE A 403 13.74 -12.57 13.19
C ILE A 403 13.41 -11.54 12.11
N CYS A 404 13.38 -10.26 12.48
CA CYS A 404 13.13 -9.16 11.57
C CYS A 404 14.41 -8.75 10.82
N SER A 405 14.26 -8.43 9.53
CA SER A 405 15.38 -7.97 8.68
C SER A 405 16.09 -6.70 9.19
N LEU A 406 15.41 -5.90 10.02
CA LEU A 406 15.97 -4.70 10.66
C LEU A 406 17.07 -5.03 11.68
N THR A 407 17.19 -6.28 12.11
CA THR A 407 18.32 -6.75 12.92
C THR A 407 19.65 -6.50 12.20
N ILE A 408 19.70 -6.72 10.89
CA ILE A 408 20.91 -6.54 10.08
C ILE A 408 21.27 -5.06 9.97
N ASP A 409 20.28 -4.16 9.94
CA ASP A 409 20.53 -2.72 10.02
C ASP A 409 21.22 -2.34 11.34
N GLY A 410 20.80 -2.92 12.47
CA GLY A 410 21.46 -2.71 13.77
C GLY A 410 22.89 -3.24 13.80
N ILE A 411 23.12 -4.43 13.24
CA ILE A 411 24.47 -5.02 13.15
C ILE A 411 25.40 -4.13 12.31
N LEU A 412 24.96 -3.67 11.13
CA LEU A 412 25.76 -2.79 10.29
C LEU A 412 26.09 -1.47 11.00
N ILE A 413 25.12 -0.87 11.70
CA ILE A 413 25.32 0.38 12.43
C ILE A 413 26.30 0.22 13.58
N ASN A 414 26.29 -0.92 14.28
CA ASN A 414 27.28 -1.23 15.32
C ASN A 414 28.70 -1.37 14.77
N HIS A 415 28.85 -1.65 13.47
CA HIS A 415 30.13 -1.64 12.76
C HIS A 415 30.44 -0.27 12.12
N GLY A 416 29.73 0.80 12.48
CA GLY A 416 29.95 2.14 11.92
C GLY A 416 29.36 2.36 10.52
N ILE A 417 28.65 1.37 9.97
CA ILE A 417 28.05 1.44 8.64
C ILE A 417 26.59 1.92 8.76
N MET A 418 26.33 3.14 8.29
CA MET A 418 24.96 3.67 8.28
C MET A 418 24.08 2.93 7.27
N SER A 419 23.33 1.92 7.73
CA SER A 419 22.28 1.26 6.95
C SER A 419 20.94 1.95 7.14
N THR A 420 20.33 2.39 6.04
CA THR A 420 19.03 3.07 6.07
C THR A 420 17.95 2.19 5.44
N PRO A 421 16.98 1.66 6.21
CA PRO A 421 15.85 0.93 5.63
C PRO A 421 14.97 1.89 4.81
N THR A 422 14.87 1.63 3.51
CA THR A 422 14.23 2.57 2.57
C THR A 422 12.84 2.08 2.18
N TYR A 423 12.73 0.82 1.75
CA TYR A 423 11.47 0.24 1.29
C TYR A 423 11.24 -1.16 1.84
N SER A 424 9.98 -1.45 2.11
CA SER A 424 9.43 -2.79 2.30
C SER A 424 8.60 -3.13 1.06
N GLY A 425 8.67 -4.36 0.56
CA GLY A 425 8.08 -4.69 -0.74
C GLY A 425 7.72 -6.15 -0.95
N LEU A 426 6.99 -6.38 -2.04
CA LEU A 426 6.63 -7.69 -2.54
C LEU A 426 7.55 -8.04 -3.71
N LEU A 427 8.35 -9.08 -3.55
CA LEU A 427 9.31 -9.59 -4.54
C LEU A 427 8.67 -10.75 -5.30
N GLU A 428 8.39 -10.54 -6.59
CA GLU A 428 8.02 -11.60 -7.52
C GLU A 428 9.25 -12.45 -7.86
N ILE A 429 9.08 -13.76 -7.72
CA ILE A 429 10.04 -14.80 -8.09
C ILE A 429 9.44 -15.57 -9.25
N LYS A 430 10.18 -15.69 -10.35
CA LYS A 430 9.79 -16.51 -11.51
C LYS A 430 11.02 -17.13 -12.16
N GLY A 431 11.25 -18.43 -11.90
CA GLY A 431 12.54 -19.06 -12.18
C GLY A 431 13.67 -18.25 -11.53
N ASP A 432 14.62 -17.79 -12.34
CA ASP A 432 15.70 -16.93 -11.88
C ASP A 432 15.39 -15.43 -11.86
N MET A 433 14.21 -15.01 -12.32
CA MET A 433 13.83 -13.60 -12.27
C MET A 433 13.40 -13.23 -10.85
N ARG A 434 14.02 -12.18 -10.31
CA ARG A 434 13.61 -11.52 -9.06
C ARG A 434 13.31 -10.06 -9.36
N ARG A 435 12.11 -9.59 -9.03
CA ARG A 435 11.73 -8.18 -9.17
C ARG A 435 10.73 -7.77 -8.10
N PHE A 436 10.90 -6.59 -7.52
CA PHE A 436 9.84 -5.97 -6.75
C PHE A 436 8.67 -5.68 -7.71
N VAL A 437 7.47 -5.98 -7.24
CA VAL A 437 6.18 -5.61 -7.87
C VAL A 437 5.39 -4.63 -7.02
N GLU A 438 5.73 -4.50 -5.73
CA GLU A 438 5.18 -3.48 -4.81
C GLU A 438 6.27 -2.97 -3.87
N LEU A 439 6.22 -1.68 -3.54
CA LEU A 439 7.11 -1.02 -2.58
C LEU A 439 6.34 0.03 -1.76
N THR A 440 6.54 0.01 -0.45
CA THR A 440 6.11 1.05 0.48
C THR A 440 7.31 1.50 1.30
N ALA A 441 7.54 2.82 1.37
CA ALA A 441 8.66 3.38 2.09
C ALA A 441 8.44 3.29 3.60
N TYR A 442 9.47 2.92 4.35
CA TYR A 442 9.39 2.82 5.82
C TYR A 442 9.02 4.16 6.50
N ASN A 443 9.48 5.28 5.93
CA ASN A 443 9.16 6.62 6.44
C ASN A 443 7.77 7.13 6.04
N GLY A 444 7.01 6.36 5.26
CA GLY A 444 5.70 6.72 4.76
C GLY A 444 4.56 5.94 5.38
N SER A 445 4.82 5.09 6.39
CA SER A 445 3.79 4.23 6.98
C SER A 445 3.90 4.19 8.50
N SER A 446 2.78 4.09 9.21
CA SER A 446 2.74 3.72 10.64
C SER A 446 2.73 2.20 10.84
N LEU A 447 2.17 1.47 9.87
CA LEU A 447 2.08 0.01 9.88
C LEU A 447 3.21 -0.62 9.05
N ASP A 448 3.68 -1.80 9.43
CA ASP A 448 4.64 -2.52 8.59
C ASP A 448 4.01 -2.92 7.25
N PRO A 449 4.59 -2.52 6.10
CA PRO A 449 4.06 -2.91 4.80
C PRO A 449 4.01 -4.42 4.58
N HIS A 450 4.90 -5.21 5.19
CA HIS A 450 4.82 -6.68 5.13
C HIS A 450 3.52 -7.19 5.77
N GLN A 451 3.09 -6.60 6.88
CA GLN A 451 1.82 -6.96 7.50
C GLN A 451 0.64 -6.62 6.57
N ILE A 452 0.70 -5.47 5.88
CA ILE A 452 -0.32 -5.07 4.90
C ILE A 452 -0.41 -6.09 3.76
N TYR A 453 0.73 -6.44 3.15
CA TYR A 453 0.76 -7.36 2.01
C TYR A 453 0.27 -8.77 2.37
N ILE A 454 0.53 -9.24 3.59
CA ILE A 454 -0.01 -10.52 4.07
C ILE A 454 -1.52 -10.41 4.32
N SER A 455 -1.98 -9.31 4.93
CA SER A 455 -3.40 -9.08 5.23
C SER A 455 -4.26 -8.98 3.97
N LYS A 456 -3.67 -8.53 2.87
CA LYS A 456 -4.29 -8.37 1.56
C LYS A 456 -4.11 -9.60 0.65
N ASP A 457 -3.65 -10.73 1.19
CA ASP A 457 -3.41 -11.99 0.47
C ASP A 457 -2.51 -11.85 -0.78
N MET A 458 -1.60 -10.88 -0.76
CA MET A 458 -0.76 -10.53 -1.91
C MET A 458 0.44 -11.47 -2.06
N THR A 459 0.82 -12.15 -0.98
CA THR A 459 1.88 -13.17 -0.99
C THR A 459 1.41 -14.46 -1.64
N LYS A 460 2.37 -15.16 -2.25
CA LYS A 460 2.23 -16.52 -2.80
C LYS A 460 3.53 -17.26 -2.55
N VAL A 461 3.87 -17.45 -1.27
CA VAL A 461 5.09 -18.12 -0.82
C VAL A 461 5.07 -19.59 -1.21
N HIS A 462 3.94 -20.29 -1.05
CA HIS A 462 3.84 -21.70 -1.48
C HIS A 462 4.04 -21.90 -2.98
N ASP A 463 3.49 -21.00 -3.81
CA ASP A 463 3.65 -21.10 -5.26
C ASP A 463 5.10 -20.85 -5.70
N SER A 464 5.83 -20.01 -4.96
CA SER A 464 7.24 -19.74 -5.24
C SER A 464 8.13 -20.98 -5.11
N LEU A 465 7.73 -21.98 -4.29
CA LEU A 465 8.39 -23.29 -4.23
C LEU A 465 8.30 -24.06 -5.56
N LYS A 466 7.26 -23.79 -6.36
CA LYS A 466 7.05 -24.38 -7.70
C LYS A 466 7.71 -23.56 -8.81
N GLY A 467 8.50 -22.54 -8.45
CA GLY A 467 9.24 -21.70 -9.38
C GLY A 467 8.51 -20.41 -9.81
N SER A 468 7.32 -20.11 -9.28
CA SER A 468 6.66 -18.83 -9.53
C SER A 468 5.81 -18.39 -8.35
N GLY A 469 6.14 -17.28 -7.70
CA GLY A 469 5.35 -16.76 -6.59
C GLY A 469 5.80 -15.38 -6.14
N ARG A 470 5.34 -14.98 -4.96
CA ARG A 470 5.59 -13.65 -4.41
C ARG A 470 5.93 -13.75 -2.94
N ILE A 471 7.09 -13.22 -2.56
CA ILE A 471 7.58 -13.20 -1.19
C ILE A 471 7.77 -11.77 -0.72
N LEU A 472 7.89 -11.58 0.57
CA LEU A 472 8.23 -10.34 1.22
C LEU A 472 9.75 -10.13 1.17
N ALA A 473 10.18 -8.93 0.86
CA ALA A 473 11.57 -8.50 0.94
C ALA A 473 11.64 -7.01 1.27
N SER A 474 12.81 -6.54 1.69
CA SER A 474 13.05 -5.12 1.94
C SER A 474 14.33 -4.66 1.25
N LEU A 475 14.41 -3.36 0.98
CA LEU A 475 15.57 -2.67 0.42
C LEU A 475 16.06 -1.63 1.44
N ARG A 476 17.35 -1.69 1.75
CA ARG A 476 18.07 -0.66 2.50
C ARG A 476 19.21 -0.07 1.67
N GLU A 477 19.63 1.12 2.04
CA GLU A 477 20.72 1.84 1.39
C GLU A 477 21.87 2.09 2.35
N ILE A 478 23.10 1.90 1.86
CA ILE A 478 24.34 2.25 2.55
C ILE A 478 25.11 3.32 1.76
N PRO A 479 25.91 4.18 2.41
CA PRO A 479 26.89 5.02 1.72
C PRO A 479 27.80 4.21 0.80
N TYR A 480 28.07 4.70 -0.41
CA TYR A 480 28.94 3.97 -1.36
C TYR A 480 30.36 3.73 -0.82
N ILE A 481 30.87 4.64 0.00
CA ILE A 481 32.19 4.55 0.64
C ILE A 481 32.31 3.37 1.61
N ALA A 482 31.20 2.96 2.22
CA ALA A 482 31.15 1.89 3.21
C ALA A 482 30.91 0.52 2.57
N ARG A 483 30.84 0.44 1.23
CA ARG A 483 30.42 -0.77 0.53
C ARG A 483 31.36 -1.95 0.76
N GLU A 484 32.68 -1.75 0.69
CA GLU A 484 33.66 -2.83 0.86
C GLU A 484 33.60 -3.37 2.30
N GLU A 485 33.63 -2.49 3.30
CA GLU A 485 33.42 -2.85 4.71
C GLU A 485 32.09 -3.57 4.95
N THR A 486 31.02 -3.15 4.26
CA THR A 486 29.73 -3.84 4.32
C THR A 486 29.78 -5.25 3.77
N LEU A 487 30.57 -5.49 2.71
CA LEU A 487 30.71 -6.84 2.16
C LEU A 487 31.40 -7.78 3.17
N GLU A 488 32.42 -7.29 3.87
CA GLU A 488 33.10 -8.05 4.92
C GLU A 488 32.16 -8.41 6.08
N VAL A 489 31.33 -7.46 6.54
CA VAL A 489 30.34 -7.72 7.60
C VAL A 489 29.25 -8.69 7.11
N ILE A 490 28.80 -8.55 5.85
CA ILE A 490 27.81 -9.45 5.27
C ILE A 490 28.35 -10.87 5.12
N GLU A 491 29.61 -11.04 4.71
CA GLU A 491 30.24 -12.35 4.57
C GLU A 491 30.23 -13.10 5.90
N LYS A 492 30.67 -12.45 6.99
CA LYS A 492 30.59 -13.00 8.35
C LYS A 492 29.15 -13.35 8.76
N LEU A 493 28.19 -12.49 8.44
CA LEU A 493 26.78 -12.79 8.73
C LEU A 493 26.29 -14.03 8.00
N GLN A 494 26.68 -14.20 6.73
CA GLN A 494 26.32 -15.38 5.94
C GLN A 494 26.96 -16.66 6.50
N GLU A 495 28.18 -16.60 7.03
CA GLU A 495 28.82 -17.72 7.74
C GLU A 495 28.02 -18.16 8.98
N THR A 496 27.35 -17.21 9.66
CA THR A 496 26.45 -17.50 10.79
C THR A 496 25.03 -17.93 10.38
N GLY A 497 24.76 -18.04 9.07
CA GLY A 497 23.49 -18.52 8.52
C GLY A 497 22.48 -17.43 8.15
N PHE A 498 22.85 -16.14 8.22
CA PHE A 498 21.97 -15.08 7.73
C PHE A 498 21.85 -15.11 6.21
N ASN A 499 20.63 -14.91 5.71
CA ASN A 499 20.34 -14.87 4.29
C ASN A 499 20.25 -13.44 3.78
N ILE A 500 21.19 -13.07 2.91
CA ILE A 500 21.15 -11.82 2.14
C ILE A 500 20.79 -12.17 0.69
N LEU A 501 19.71 -11.60 0.16
CA LEU A 501 19.26 -11.91 -1.20
C LEU A 501 20.18 -11.28 -2.25
N LYS A 502 20.60 -10.02 -2.03
CA LYS A 502 21.53 -9.33 -2.95
C LYS A 502 22.17 -8.09 -2.31
N THR A 503 23.47 -7.93 -2.52
CA THR A 503 24.19 -6.67 -2.28
C THR A 503 24.60 -6.05 -3.61
N GLY A 504 24.15 -4.81 -3.85
CA GLY A 504 24.36 -4.12 -5.12
C GLY A 504 25.70 -3.41 -5.25
N LYS A 505 26.02 -3.00 -6.47
CA LYS A 505 27.02 -1.98 -6.76
C LYS A 505 26.44 -0.58 -6.52
N THR A 506 27.32 0.41 -6.43
CA THR A 506 26.91 1.82 -6.32
C THR A 506 26.01 2.23 -7.48
N ASN A 507 24.89 2.89 -7.15
CA ASN A 507 23.85 3.33 -8.10
C ASN A 507 23.18 2.18 -8.89
N GLU A 508 23.36 0.92 -8.47
CA GLU A 508 22.70 -0.21 -9.10
C GLU A 508 21.19 -0.20 -8.78
N ILE A 509 20.37 -0.46 -9.80
CA ILE A 509 18.95 -0.75 -9.61
C ILE A 509 18.83 -2.23 -9.28
N LEU A 510 18.31 -2.54 -8.10
CA LEU A 510 18.27 -3.89 -7.56
C LEU A 510 16.86 -4.44 -7.60
N TYR A 511 16.67 -5.54 -8.32
CA TYR A 511 15.37 -6.19 -8.50
C TYR A 511 14.26 -5.18 -8.80
N ASN A 512 14.51 -4.28 -9.75
CA ASN A 512 13.54 -3.26 -10.18
C ASN A 512 13.24 -2.14 -9.15
N ALA A 513 13.99 -2.07 -8.06
CA ALA A 513 13.96 -0.97 -7.09
C ALA A 513 15.16 -0.03 -7.24
N LYS A 514 14.90 1.28 -7.19
CA LYS A 514 15.92 2.32 -7.38
C LYS A 514 16.66 2.59 -6.08
N VAL A 515 17.99 2.62 -6.17
CA VAL A 515 18.88 3.11 -5.12
C VAL A 515 19.28 4.55 -5.44
N LYS A 516 19.37 5.41 -4.42
CA LYS A 516 19.80 6.81 -4.56
C LYS A 516 21.22 6.92 -5.12
N ARG A 517 21.53 8.09 -5.69
CA ARG A 517 22.90 8.40 -6.11
C ARG A 517 23.86 8.32 -4.92
N TYR A 518 25.07 7.81 -5.16
CA TYR A 518 26.13 7.65 -4.15
C TYR A 518 25.74 6.69 -3.02
N LYS A 519 24.84 5.75 -3.30
CA LYS A 519 24.45 4.68 -2.40
C LYS A 519 24.60 3.31 -3.07
N ALA A 520 24.80 2.29 -2.26
CA ALA A 520 24.63 0.89 -2.66
C ALA A 520 23.41 0.33 -1.90
N GLY A 521 22.69 -0.61 -2.51
CA GLY A 521 21.51 -1.21 -1.92
C GLY A 521 21.75 -2.63 -1.42
N ILE A 522 21.02 -3.04 -0.39
CA ILE A 522 21.03 -4.41 0.13
C ILE A 522 19.59 -4.91 0.23
N ILE A 523 19.32 -6.06 -0.38
CA ILE A 523 18.03 -6.73 -0.37
C ILE A 523 18.10 -7.93 0.57
N ILE A 524 17.12 -8.00 1.47
CA ILE A 524 16.98 -9.04 2.49
C ILE A 524 15.54 -9.52 2.43
N SER A 525 15.31 -10.82 2.60
CA SER A 525 13.96 -11.38 2.70
C SER A 525 13.24 -10.88 3.95
N GLY A 526 11.91 -10.89 3.92
CA GLY A 526 11.09 -10.54 5.07
C GLY A 526 11.03 -11.70 6.06
N GLY A 527 11.25 -11.41 7.35
CA GLY A 527 11.12 -12.41 8.42
C GLY A 527 9.72 -12.98 8.61
N LEU A 528 8.72 -12.39 7.96
CA LEU A 528 7.33 -12.85 7.98
C LEU A 528 6.98 -13.81 6.83
N ASN A 529 7.89 -14.14 5.90
CA ASN A 529 7.58 -15.08 4.82
C ASN A 529 7.08 -16.45 5.29
N PRO A 530 7.69 -17.10 6.30
CA PRO A 530 7.16 -18.37 6.80
C PRO A 530 5.76 -18.22 7.40
N ILE A 531 5.48 -17.09 8.06
CA ILE A 531 4.17 -16.74 8.61
C ILE A 531 3.14 -16.48 7.51
N ALA A 532 3.55 -15.80 6.43
CA ALA A 532 2.72 -15.58 5.25
C ALA A 532 2.30 -16.93 4.62
N ALA A 533 3.22 -17.89 4.54
CA ALA A 533 2.92 -19.24 4.06
C ALA A 533 1.93 -20.00 4.97
N VAL A 534 1.94 -19.75 6.28
CA VAL A 534 0.93 -20.28 7.22
C VAL A 534 -0.44 -19.68 6.92
N LYS A 535 -0.53 -18.35 6.76
CA LYS A 535 -1.79 -17.67 6.42
C LYS A 535 -2.35 -18.13 5.07
N GLU A 536 -1.49 -18.32 4.06
CA GLU A 536 -1.87 -18.84 2.73
C GLU A 536 -2.55 -20.22 2.77
N LYS A 537 -2.38 -20.99 3.84
CA LYS A 537 -3.06 -22.28 4.07
C LYS A 537 -4.38 -22.16 4.82
N GLY A 538 -4.86 -20.94 5.05
CA GLY A 538 -6.14 -20.65 5.70
C GLY A 538 -6.09 -20.66 7.23
N LEU A 539 -4.90 -20.64 7.82
CA LEU A 539 -4.77 -20.52 9.28
C LEU A 539 -4.92 -19.06 9.69
N ASP A 540 -5.86 -18.82 10.61
CA ASP A 540 -6.05 -17.52 11.25
C ASP A 540 -4.83 -17.18 12.13
N ILE A 541 -4.16 -16.08 11.79
CA ILE A 541 -2.92 -15.63 12.44
C ILE A 541 -2.90 -14.11 12.53
N LYS A 542 -2.79 -13.60 13.76
CA LYS A 542 -2.68 -12.18 14.06
C LYS A 542 -1.23 -11.77 14.07
N ILE A 543 -0.83 -10.99 13.07
CA ILE A 543 0.56 -10.60 12.86
C ILE A 543 0.86 -9.27 13.56
N LYS A 544 1.95 -9.21 14.31
CA LYS A 544 2.52 -7.98 14.86
C LYS A 544 3.99 -7.85 14.43
N ALA A 545 4.23 -6.99 13.45
CA ALA A 545 5.57 -6.76 12.90
C ALA A 545 6.36 -5.73 13.71
N VAL A 546 7.70 -5.84 13.69
CA VAL A 546 8.64 -4.90 14.34
C VAL A 546 8.23 -4.65 15.79
N GLU A 547 8.11 -5.74 16.55
CA GLU A 547 7.38 -5.71 17.82
C GLU A 547 8.30 -5.58 19.03
N SER A 548 9.37 -6.40 19.11
CA SER A 548 10.16 -6.51 20.33
C SER A 548 11.63 -6.82 20.10
N LEU A 549 12.47 -6.50 21.09
CA LEU A 549 13.84 -6.97 21.20
C LEU A 549 13.85 -8.27 22.00
N MET A 550 14.50 -9.30 21.47
CA MET A 550 14.61 -10.59 22.13
C MET A 550 16.03 -11.12 22.04
N ASP A 551 16.44 -11.84 23.08
CA ASP A 551 17.73 -12.55 23.10
C ASP A 551 17.68 -13.73 22.12
N ILE A 552 18.64 -13.79 21.20
CA ILE A 552 18.74 -14.84 20.18
C ILE A 552 18.87 -16.24 20.80
N ASN A 553 19.43 -16.36 22.01
CA ASN A 553 19.57 -17.65 22.70
C ASN A 553 18.22 -18.28 23.09
N LYS A 554 17.13 -17.50 23.03
CA LYS A 554 15.78 -18.00 23.26
C LYS A 554 15.12 -18.52 21.98
N PHE A 555 15.81 -18.43 20.84
CA PHE A 555 15.35 -18.96 19.57
C PHE A 555 16.06 -20.27 19.29
N LEU A 556 15.33 -21.18 18.66
CA LEU A 556 15.83 -22.46 18.19
C LEU A 556 15.85 -22.45 16.67
N SER A 557 16.79 -23.18 16.09
CA SER A 557 16.76 -23.44 14.65
C SER A 557 15.46 -24.17 14.31
N ILE A 558 14.89 -23.91 13.12
CA ILE A 558 13.65 -24.60 12.70
C ILE A 558 13.77 -26.14 12.67
N ASN A 559 15.00 -26.67 12.61
CA ASN A 559 15.24 -28.11 12.68
C ASN A 559 15.13 -28.68 14.09
N GLU A 560 15.22 -27.82 15.11
CA GLU A 560 15.19 -28.15 16.55
C GLU A 560 13.80 -27.91 17.18
N ILE A 561 12.89 -27.29 16.43
CA ILE A 561 11.48 -27.06 16.75
C ILE A 561 10.63 -28.12 16.04
#